data_AF-A0A502DL88-F1
#
_entry.id   AF-A0A502DL88-F1
#
_cell.length_a   1.000
_cell.length_b   1.000
_cell.length_c   1.000
_cell.angle_alpha   90.00
_cell.angle_beta   90.00
_cell.angle_gamma   90.00
#
_symmetry.space_group_name_H-M   'P 1'
#
loop_
_entity.id
_entity.type
_entity.pdbx_description
1 polymer ?
#
loop_
_entity_poly.entity_id
_entity_poly.type
_entity_poly.pdbx_seq_one_letter_code
_entity_poly.pdbx_strand_id
1 'polypeptide(L)'
;MPEPDVVQEVFNDHAAIVAHLQAAGELSYSTTLESTFPKVMLLSSASNLEEQIKRAVLDFVRRTAGDSDELVSFMRNKAIERQYHTFFQWDGKNANQFFGLFGENFKQRMKDRVDADPDLRQSVRDFLDLGNARNTLVHGDYAAAATDKSARDVLSQYHSACAFVRWLDASFGADTIETPP
;
A
#
# COMPACT_ATOMS: atom_id res chain seq x y z
N MET A 1 2.59 -20.91 3.86
CA MET A 1 3.55 -20.01 4.54
C MET A 1 3.13 -18.60 4.21
N PRO A 2 3.16 -17.63 5.14
CA PRO A 2 3.00 -16.23 4.75
C PRO A 2 4.06 -15.87 3.70
N GLU A 3 3.67 -15.11 2.68
CA GLU A 3 4.60 -14.57 1.68
C GLU A 3 5.64 -13.72 2.44
N PRO A 4 6.95 -13.84 2.12
CA PRO A 4 7.97 -13.08 2.81
C PRO A 4 7.70 -11.57 2.69
N ASP A 5 7.87 -10.85 3.80
CA ASP A 5 7.70 -9.40 3.83
C ASP A 5 8.95 -8.75 3.22
N VAL A 6 8.89 -8.55 1.91
CA VAL A 6 9.98 -7.98 1.12
C VAL A 6 10.37 -6.56 1.57
N VAL A 7 9.46 -5.81 2.19
CA VAL A 7 9.76 -4.45 2.69
C VAL A 7 10.51 -4.54 4.02
N GLN A 8 10.15 -5.48 4.89
CA GLN A 8 10.89 -5.78 6.10
C GLN A 8 12.31 -6.27 5.79
N GLU A 9 12.50 -7.07 4.74
CA GLU A 9 13.82 -7.50 4.27
C GLU A 9 14.68 -6.31 3.82
N VAL A 10 14.12 -5.41 2.99
CA VAL A 10 14.81 -4.17 2.59
C VAL A 10 15.25 -3.35 3.80
N PHE A 11 14.40 -3.24 4.82
CA PHE A 11 14.75 -2.56 6.07
C PHE A 11 15.91 -3.25 6.78
N ASN A 12 15.84 -4.57 6.93
CA ASN A 12 16.85 -5.36 7.63
C ASN A 12 18.21 -5.25 6.94
N ASP A 13 18.24 -5.35 5.62
CA ASP A 13 19.47 -5.24 4.82
C ASP A 13 20.11 -3.86 4.98
N HIS A 14 19.34 -2.79 4.84
CA HIS A 14 19.85 -1.42 5.01
C HIS A 14 20.32 -1.16 6.45
N ALA A 15 19.57 -1.64 7.45
CA ALA A 15 19.96 -1.51 8.84
C ALA A 15 21.28 -2.25 9.15
N ALA A 16 21.47 -3.43 8.56
CA ALA A 16 22.71 -4.20 8.68
C ALA A 16 23.90 -3.47 8.03
N ILE A 17 23.71 -2.84 6.87
CA ILE A 17 24.74 -2.04 6.20
C ILE A 17 25.12 -0.82 7.06
N VAL A 18 24.15 -0.09 7.58
CA VAL A 18 24.38 1.06 8.49
C VAL A 18 25.18 0.60 9.72
N ALA A 19 24.77 -0.49 10.37
CA ALA A 19 25.46 -1.04 11.52
C ALA A 19 26.90 -1.46 11.20
N HIS A 20 27.13 -2.06 10.03
CA HIS A 20 28.46 -2.42 9.56
C HIS A 20 29.36 -1.20 9.36
N LEU A 21 28.86 -0.14 8.71
CA LEU A 21 29.61 1.10 8.49
C LEU A 21 29.95 1.80 9.81
N GLN A 22 29.01 1.85 10.74
CA GLN A 22 29.24 2.39 12.08
C GLN A 22 30.31 1.60 12.84
N ALA A 23 30.26 0.27 12.78
CA ALA A 23 31.26 -0.60 13.41
C ALA A 23 32.66 -0.46 12.78
N ALA A 24 32.73 -0.18 11.48
CA ALA A 24 33.97 0.07 10.76
C ALA A 24 34.56 1.49 11.00
N GLY A 25 33.83 2.38 11.69
CA GLY A 25 34.23 3.77 11.91
C GLY A 25 33.94 4.70 10.72
N GLU A 26 33.19 4.22 9.72
CA GLU A 26 32.87 4.89 8.47
C GLU A 26 31.63 5.79 8.60
N LEU A 27 31.70 6.75 9.53
CA LEU A 27 30.54 7.55 9.95
C LEU A 27 29.95 8.46 8.85
N SER A 28 30.79 8.97 7.94
CA SER A 28 30.35 9.79 6.80
C SER A 28 29.45 8.97 5.86
N TYR A 29 29.87 7.75 5.51
CA TYR A 29 29.09 6.83 4.68
C TYR A 29 27.80 6.38 5.37
N SER A 30 27.85 6.09 6.68
CA SER A 30 26.64 5.81 7.48
C SER A 30 25.62 6.94 7.38
N THR A 31 26.08 8.18 7.58
CA THR A 31 25.20 9.37 7.59
C THR A 31 24.57 9.60 6.21
N THR A 32 25.35 9.43 5.14
CA THR A 32 24.83 9.52 3.77
C THR A 32 23.75 8.45 3.52
N LEU A 33 23.99 7.21 3.94
CA LEU A 33 23.01 6.13 3.77
C LEU A 33 21.74 6.41 4.58
N GLU A 34 21.87 6.78 5.86
CA GLU A 34 20.74 7.11 6.73
C GLU A 34 19.89 8.27 6.19
N SER A 35 20.50 9.23 5.48
CA SER A 35 19.76 10.34 4.85
C SER A 35 18.87 9.91 3.67
N THR A 36 19.19 8.77 3.04
CA THR A 36 18.44 8.24 1.88
C THR A 36 17.55 7.06 2.24
N PHE A 37 17.82 6.39 3.36
CA PHE A 37 17.11 5.18 3.79
C PHE A 37 15.58 5.38 3.95
N PRO A 38 15.06 6.48 4.54
CA PRO A 38 13.62 6.72 4.60
C PRO A 38 12.96 6.80 3.21
N LYS A 39 13.67 7.35 2.21
CA LYS A 39 13.17 7.48 0.83
C LYS A 39 13.08 6.12 0.15
N VAL A 40 14.10 5.28 0.34
CA VAL A 40 14.11 3.90 -0.13
C VAL A 40 12.94 3.13 0.49
N MET A 41 12.78 3.23 1.82
CA MET A 41 11.67 2.58 2.52
C MET A 41 10.32 3.04 2.01
N LEU A 42 10.14 4.35 1.77
CA LEU A 42 8.88 4.90 1.28
C LEU A 42 8.52 4.37 -0.11
N LEU A 43 9.49 4.34 -1.03
CA LEU A 43 9.30 3.80 -2.38
C LEU A 43 8.98 2.31 -2.34
N SER A 44 9.74 1.53 -1.59
CA SER A 44 9.52 0.08 -1.44
C SER A 44 8.15 -0.22 -0.82
N SER A 45 7.78 0.50 0.24
CA SER A 45 6.49 0.35 0.93
C SER A 45 5.32 0.66 0.00
N ALA A 46 5.33 1.84 -0.64
CA ALA A 46 4.24 2.26 -1.51
C ALA A 46 4.10 1.36 -2.75
N SER A 47 5.22 0.96 -3.36
CA SER A 47 5.21 0.05 -4.52
C SER A 47 4.66 -1.33 -4.16
N ASN A 48 5.02 -1.86 -2.99
CA ASN A 48 4.52 -3.15 -2.54
C ASN A 48 3.01 -3.09 -2.21
N LEU A 49 2.55 -2.04 -1.53
CA LEU A 49 1.13 -1.83 -1.25
C LEU A 49 0.29 -1.68 -2.53
N GLU A 50 0.82 -0.97 -3.53
CA GLU A 50 0.19 -0.84 -4.85
C GLU A 50 -0.02 -2.21 -5.51
N GLU A 51 1.00 -3.06 -5.51
CA GLU A 51 0.91 -4.41 -6.09
C GLU A 51 -0.11 -5.28 -5.34
N GLN A 52 -0.15 -5.21 -4.02
CA GLN A 52 -1.12 -5.95 -3.23
C GLN A 52 -2.56 -5.50 -3.51
N ILE A 53 -2.83 -4.18 -3.63
CA ILE A 53 -4.15 -3.68 -4.00
C ILE A 53 -4.55 -4.18 -5.40
N LYS A 54 -3.65 -4.06 -6.39
CA LYS A 54 -3.93 -4.54 -7.76
C LYS A 54 -4.25 -6.03 -7.77
N ARG A 55 -3.48 -6.83 -7.01
CA ARG A 55 -3.70 -8.27 -6.85
C ARG A 55 -5.08 -8.56 -6.23
N ALA A 56 -5.43 -7.90 -5.12
CA ALA A 56 -6.71 -8.07 -4.44
C ALA A 56 -7.90 -7.76 -5.38
N VAL A 57 -7.82 -6.67 -6.14
CA VAL A 57 -8.85 -6.31 -7.13
C VAL A 57 -8.92 -7.33 -8.27
N LEU A 58 -7.78 -7.76 -8.79
CA LEU A 58 -7.74 -8.76 -9.86
C LEU A 58 -8.32 -10.11 -9.41
N ASP A 59 -8.00 -10.54 -8.20
CA ASP A 59 -8.49 -11.80 -7.64
C ASP A 59 -9.99 -11.72 -7.29
N PHE A 60 -10.49 -10.55 -6.88
CA PHE A 60 -11.94 -10.29 -6.81
C PHE A 60 -12.60 -10.43 -8.18
N VAL A 61 -12.05 -9.81 -9.23
CA VAL A 61 -12.60 -9.90 -10.59
C VAL A 61 -12.59 -11.35 -11.08
N ARG A 62 -11.49 -12.09 -10.89
CA ARG A 62 -11.41 -13.51 -11.27
C ARG A 62 -12.47 -14.36 -10.59
N ARG A 63 -12.67 -14.19 -9.28
CA ARG A 63 -13.71 -14.90 -8.52
C ARG A 63 -15.11 -14.59 -9.03
N THR A 64 -15.36 -13.35 -9.46
CA THR A 64 -16.69 -12.88 -9.88
C THR A 64 -16.98 -13.13 -11.36
N ALA A 65 -15.95 -13.13 -12.21
CA ALA A 65 -16.07 -13.32 -13.66
C ALA A 65 -16.28 -14.78 -14.07
N GLY A 66 -16.13 -15.73 -13.14
CA GLY A 66 -16.15 -17.16 -13.44
C GLY A 66 -14.99 -17.53 -14.37
N ASP A 67 -15.27 -18.37 -15.38
CA ASP A 67 -14.25 -18.88 -16.32
C ASP A 67 -13.95 -17.94 -17.51
N SER A 68 -14.43 -16.68 -17.53
CA SER A 68 -14.18 -15.76 -18.65
C SER A 68 -12.85 -15.02 -18.51
N ASP A 69 -11.82 -15.56 -19.16
CA ASP A 69 -10.50 -14.93 -19.28
C ASP A 69 -10.56 -13.58 -20.03
N GLU A 70 -11.51 -13.38 -20.95
CA GLU A 70 -11.70 -12.14 -21.67
C GLU A 70 -12.15 -11.02 -20.73
N LEU A 71 -13.09 -11.30 -19.82
CA LEU A 71 -13.57 -10.31 -18.86
C LEU A 71 -12.47 -9.93 -17.86
N VAL A 72 -11.73 -10.92 -17.36
CA VAL A 72 -10.56 -10.69 -16.48
C VAL A 72 -9.51 -9.83 -17.19
N SER A 73 -9.19 -10.16 -18.45
CA SER A 73 -8.20 -9.41 -19.24
C SER A 73 -8.66 -8.00 -19.57
N PHE A 74 -9.94 -7.82 -19.91
CA PHE A 74 -10.52 -6.50 -20.16
C PHE A 74 -10.43 -5.62 -18.91
N MET A 75 -10.85 -6.14 -17.75
CA MET A 75 -10.79 -5.43 -16.47
C MET A 75 -9.35 -5.12 -16.06
N ARG A 76 -8.41 -6.05 -16.20
CA ARG A 76 -7.00 -5.79 -15.94
C ARG A 76 -6.49 -4.63 -16.80
N ASN A 77 -6.71 -4.70 -18.12
CA ASN A 77 -6.15 -3.73 -19.05
C ASN A 77 -6.82 -2.34 -18.97
N LYS A 78 -8.11 -2.28 -18.60
CA LYS A 78 -8.86 -1.01 -18.55
C LYS A 78 -8.94 -0.40 -17.16
N ALA A 79 -9.17 -1.20 -16.14
CA ALA A 79 -9.47 -0.73 -14.78
C ALA A 79 -8.25 -0.78 -13.85
N ILE A 80 -7.25 -1.62 -14.11
CA ILE A 80 -6.11 -1.81 -13.18
C ILE A 80 -4.84 -1.19 -13.74
N GLU A 81 -4.48 -1.57 -14.97
CA GLU A 81 -3.22 -1.17 -15.58
C GLU A 81 -3.15 0.35 -15.78
N ARG A 82 -2.12 0.98 -15.19
CA ARG A 82 -1.88 2.44 -15.16
C ARG A 82 -2.98 3.28 -14.51
N GLN A 83 -4.04 2.69 -13.96
CA GLN A 83 -5.16 3.41 -13.34
C GLN A 83 -5.06 3.50 -11.82
N TYR A 84 -4.11 2.81 -11.18
CA TYR A 84 -3.99 2.81 -9.71
C TYR A 84 -3.99 4.22 -9.07
N HIS A 85 -3.33 5.19 -9.71
CA HIS A 85 -3.29 6.57 -9.22
C HIS A 85 -4.68 7.25 -9.12
N THR A 86 -5.69 6.74 -9.84
CA THR A 86 -7.08 7.25 -9.81
C THR A 86 -7.97 6.53 -8.80
N PHE A 87 -7.48 5.44 -8.19
CA PHE A 87 -8.28 4.64 -7.25
C PHE A 87 -8.61 5.40 -5.98
N PHE A 88 -7.63 6.16 -5.47
CA PHE A 88 -7.71 6.83 -4.20
C PHE A 88 -7.61 8.34 -4.35
N GLN A 89 -8.29 9.04 -3.45
CA GLN A 89 -8.04 10.45 -3.20
C GLN A 89 -6.82 10.55 -2.28
N TRP A 90 -5.62 10.71 -2.85
CA TRP A 90 -4.36 10.68 -2.08
C TRP A 90 -4.22 11.82 -1.07
N ASP A 91 -4.83 12.97 -1.31
CA ASP A 91 -4.93 14.09 -0.36
C ASP A 91 -6.10 13.93 0.64
N GLY A 92 -6.83 12.84 0.55
CA GLY A 92 -7.99 12.52 1.36
C GLY A 92 -7.64 11.85 2.70
N LYS A 93 -8.68 11.50 3.46
CA LYS A 93 -8.56 10.84 4.79
C LYS A 93 -9.27 9.49 4.87
N ASN A 94 -9.82 9.01 3.75
CA ASN A 94 -10.60 7.79 3.66
C ASN A 94 -10.51 7.21 2.24
N ALA A 95 -10.84 5.93 2.13
CA ALA A 95 -10.82 5.19 0.86
C ALA A 95 -12.18 5.18 0.15
N ASN A 96 -13.09 6.13 0.43
CA ASN A 96 -14.46 6.08 -0.10
C ASN A 96 -14.53 6.21 -1.63
N GLN A 97 -13.59 6.95 -2.25
CA GLN A 97 -13.47 7.00 -3.71
C GLN A 97 -13.23 5.61 -4.28
N PHE A 98 -12.27 4.88 -3.71
CA PHE A 98 -11.95 3.51 -4.11
C PHE A 98 -13.14 2.59 -3.91
N PHE A 99 -13.79 2.63 -2.74
CA PHE A 99 -14.95 1.78 -2.49
C PHE A 99 -16.12 2.09 -3.44
N GLY A 100 -16.28 3.35 -3.84
CA GLY A 100 -17.29 3.77 -4.81
C GLY A 100 -17.13 3.16 -6.20
N LEU A 101 -15.91 2.73 -6.57
CA LEU A 101 -15.66 2.03 -7.84
C LEU A 101 -16.43 0.70 -7.95
N PHE A 102 -16.79 0.10 -6.82
CA PHE A 102 -17.54 -1.16 -6.73
C PHE A 102 -19.04 -0.93 -6.48
N GLY A 103 -19.51 0.32 -6.52
CA GLY A 103 -20.91 0.69 -6.34
C GLY A 103 -21.27 1.16 -4.92
N GLU A 104 -22.40 1.86 -4.80
CA GLU A 104 -22.78 2.56 -3.57
C GLU A 104 -23.04 1.60 -2.39
N ASN A 105 -23.62 0.43 -2.66
CA ASN A 105 -23.86 -0.57 -1.62
C ASN A 105 -22.54 -1.06 -1.00
N PHE A 106 -21.52 -1.33 -1.84
CA PHE A 106 -20.21 -1.76 -1.36
C PHE A 106 -19.55 -0.64 -0.54
N LYS A 107 -19.56 0.58 -1.08
CA LYS A 107 -19.03 1.78 -0.41
C LYS A 107 -19.62 2.00 0.97
N GLN A 108 -20.94 1.95 1.11
CA GLN A 108 -21.59 2.18 2.40
C GLN A 108 -21.19 1.12 3.42
N ARG A 109 -21.21 -0.17 3.05
CA ARG A 109 -20.78 -1.26 3.94
C ARG A 109 -19.33 -1.11 4.39
N MET A 110 -18.41 -0.84 3.45
CA MET A 110 -16.99 -0.72 3.76
C MET A 110 -16.71 0.49 4.64
N LYS A 111 -17.37 1.62 4.36
CA LYS A 111 -17.30 2.80 5.21
C LYS A 111 -17.76 2.49 6.64
N ASP A 112 -18.89 1.82 6.82
CA ASP A 112 -19.42 1.50 8.17
C ASP A 112 -18.47 0.57 8.94
N ARG A 113 -17.85 -0.40 8.27
CA ARG A 113 -16.83 -1.28 8.85
C ARG A 113 -15.56 -0.50 9.26
N VAL A 114 -15.06 0.37 8.40
CA VAL A 114 -13.91 1.25 8.73
C VAL A 114 -14.27 2.19 9.87
N ASP A 115 -15.49 2.69 9.92
CA ASP A 115 -15.89 3.63 10.96
C ASP A 115 -16.09 2.99 12.34
N ALA A 116 -16.44 1.70 12.36
CA ALA A 116 -16.57 0.91 13.58
C ALA A 116 -15.22 0.50 14.21
N ASP A 117 -14.11 0.53 13.45
CA ASP A 117 -12.80 0.06 13.88
C ASP A 117 -11.75 1.20 13.80
N PRO A 118 -11.35 1.78 14.94
CA PRO A 118 -10.34 2.84 14.98
C PRO A 118 -8.98 2.44 14.40
N ASP A 119 -8.56 1.18 14.60
CA ASP A 119 -7.26 0.68 14.12
C ASP A 119 -7.28 0.52 12.60
N LEU A 120 -8.39 -0.02 12.07
CA LEU A 120 -8.62 -0.06 10.63
C LEU A 120 -8.67 1.35 10.02
N ARG A 121 -9.36 2.29 10.67
CA ARG A 121 -9.38 3.70 10.23
C ARG A 121 -7.98 4.29 10.20
N GLN A 122 -7.13 3.99 11.17
CA GLN A 122 -5.74 4.44 11.18
C GLN A 122 -4.94 3.79 10.04
N SER A 123 -5.10 2.48 9.81
CA SER A 123 -4.42 1.79 8.70
C SER A 123 -4.78 2.35 7.32
N VAL A 124 -6.02 2.79 7.11
CA VAL A 124 -6.44 3.49 5.88
C VAL A 124 -5.70 4.82 5.72
N ARG A 125 -5.53 5.57 6.82
CA ARG A 125 -4.80 6.85 6.80
C ARG A 125 -3.32 6.62 6.50
N ASP A 126 -2.70 5.67 7.18
CA ASP A 126 -1.28 5.34 6.95
C ASP A 126 -1.05 4.88 5.50
N PHE A 127 -1.98 4.11 4.93
CA PHE A 127 -1.94 3.73 3.51
C PHE A 127 -1.99 4.94 2.57
N LEU A 128 -2.94 5.87 2.79
CA LEU A 128 -3.08 7.08 1.97
C LEU A 128 -1.87 8.00 2.11
N ASP A 129 -1.38 8.17 3.34
CA ASP A 129 -0.21 8.99 3.65
C ASP A 129 1.05 8.46 2.96
N LEU A 130 1.28 7.13 2.95
CA LEU A 130 2.40 6.52 2.23
C LEU A 130 2.28 6.72 0.71
N GLY A 131 1.09 6.53 0.15
CA GLY A 131 0.85 6.74 -1.29
C GLY A 131 1.05 8.20 -1.70
N ASN A 132 0.53 9.14 -0.90
CA ASN A 132 0.70 10.57 -1.13
C ASN A 132 2.16 11.00 -0.98
N ALA A 133 2.84 10.55 0.07
CA ALA A 133 4.26 10.85 0.29
C ALA A 133 5.12 10.31 -0.87
N ARG A 134 4.81 9.13 -1.41
CA ARG A 134 5.47 8.61 -2.62
C ARG A 134 5.22 9.53 -3.82
N ASN A 135 4.01 10.02 -4.02
CA ASN A 135 3.71 10.95 -5.11
C ASN A 135 4.49 12.26 -4.96
N THR A 136 4.55 12.82 -3.75
CA THR A 136 5.38 14.00 -3.46
C THR A 136 6.85 13.74 -3.71
N LEU A 137 7.37 12.57 -3.30
CA LEU A 137 8.77 12.21 -3.48
C LEU A 137 9.17 12.03 -4.96
N VAL A 138 8.27 11.46 -5.78
CA VAL A 138 8.53 11.19 -7.20
C VAL A 138 8.28 12.42 -8.09
N HIS A 139 7.34 13.30 -7.72
CA HIS A 139 7.04 14.52 -8.48
C HIS A 139 7.80 15.76 -7.97
N GLY A 140 8.33 15.72 -6.74
CA GLY A 140 9.18 16.76 -6.18
C GLY A 140 10.66 16.55 -6.52
N ASP A 141 11.51 17.41 -5.97
CA ASP A 141 12.96 17.25 -6.05
C ASP A 141 13.40 16.14 -5.09
N TYR A 142 13.60 14.92 -5.61
CA TYR A 142 14.04 13.76 -4.84
C TYR A 142 15.31 14.01 -4.02
N ALA A 143 16.25 14.81 -4.54
CA ALA A 143 17.50 15.12 -3.85
C ALA A 143 17.27 16.12 -2.71
N ALA A 144 16.42 17.13 -2.93
CA ALA A 144 16.13 18.18 -1.95
C ALA A 144 14.98 17.83 -0.98
N ALA A 145 14.18 16.79 -1.26
CA ALA A 145 13.08 16.37 -0.40
C ALA A 145 13.63 15.86 0.94
N ALA A 146 13.55 16.68 1.98
CA ALA A 146 13.73 16.24 3.35
C ALA A 146 12.52 15.38 3.74
N THR A 147 12.78 14.23 4.37
CA THR A 147 11.73 13.40 4.95
C THR A 147 11.80 13.58 6.45
N ASP A 148 10.75 14.12 7.07
CA ASP A 148 10.69 14.29 8.54
C ASP A 148 10.51 12.94 9.28
N LYS A 149 10.32 11.85 8.52
CA LYS A 149 10.14 10.49 9.02
C LYS A 149 11.45 9.72 8.95
N SER A 150 11.76 8.96 10.01
CA SER A 150 12.82 7.97 9.97
C SER A 150 12.41 6.73 9.15
N ALA A 151 13.38 5.91 8.73
CA ALA A 151 13.09 4.65 8.05
C ALA A 151 12.23 3.70 8.90
N ARG A 152 12.37 3.76 10.22
CA ARG A 152 11.56 2.98 11.16
C ARG A 152 10.12 3.47 11.22
N ASP A 153 9.90 4.78 11.17
CA ASP A 153 8.54 5.35 11.13
C ASP A 153 7.83 4.92 9.85
N VAL A 154 8.53 4.95 8.72
CA VAL A 154 7.99 4.47 7.43
C VAL A 154 7.65 2.98 7.50
N LEU A 155 8.51 2.14 8.09
CA LEU A 155 8.24 0.71 8.28
C LEU A 155 7.01 0.47 9.17
N SER A 156 6.89 1.21 10.27
CA SER A 156 5.72 1.11 11.16
C SER A 156 4.43 1.49 10.44
N GLN A 157 4.44 2.57 9.65
CA GLN A 157 3.31 2.97 8.83
C GLN A 157 2.98 1.92 7.76
N TYR A 158 3.99 1.30 7.16
CA TYR A 158 3.80 0.23 6.18
C TYR A 158 3.07 -0.97 6.79
N HIS A 159 3.49 -1.45 7.97
CA HIS A 159 2.80 -2.57 8.64
C HIS A 159 1.35 -2.23 9.00
N SER A 160 1.10 -0.99 9.44
CA SER A 160 -0.25 -0.48 9.65
C SER A 160 -1.05 -0.52 8.34
N ALA A 161 -0.54 0.06 7.26
CA ALA A 161 -1.18 0.06 5.94
C ALA A 161 -1.45 -1.36 5.40
N CYS A 162 -0.57 -2.33 5.66
CA CYS A 162 -0.80 -3.74 5.32
C CYS A 162 -2.04 -4.33 6.02
N ALA A 163 -2.41 -3.85 7.21
CA ALA A 163 -3.65 -4.27 7.86
C ALA A 163 -4.88 -3.88 7.04
N PHE A 164 -4.91 -2.66 6.49
CA PHE A 164 -5.97 -2.23 5.56
C PHE A 164 -6.02 -3.12 4.32
N VAL A 165 -4.89 -3.40 3.68
CA VAL A 165 -4.85 -4.20 2.44
C VAL A 165 -5.32 -5.64 2.69
N ARG A 166 -4.86 -6.27 3.78
CA ARG A 166 -5.32 -7.61 4.18
C ARG A 166 -6.81 -7.63 4.49
N TRP A 167 -7.31 -6.63 5.20
CA TRP A 167 -8.74 -6.50 5.48
C TRP A 167 -9.57 -6.32 4.21
N LEU A 168 -9.07 -5.54 3.26
CA LEU A 168 -9.73 -5.30 1.98
C LEU A 168 -9.85 -6.60 1.16
N ASP A 169 -8.76 -7.36 1.03
CA ASP A 169 -8.77 -8.64 0.31
C ASP A 169 -9.74 -9.65 0.97
N ALA A 170 -9.74 -9.73 2.29
CA ALA A 170 -10.70 -10.55 3.04
C ALA A 170 -12.16 -10.10 2.80
N SER A 171 -12.39 -8.80 2.69
CA SER A 171 -13.73 -8.24 2.45
C SER A 171 -14.25 -8.57 1.06
N PHE A 172 -13.38 -8.65 0.04
CA PHE A 172 -13.75 -9.15 -1.29
C PHE A 172 -14.10 -10.65 -1.27
N GLY A 173 -13.46 -11.43 -0.40
CA GLY A 173 -13.75 -12.86 -0.26
C GLY A 173 -15.10 -13.15 0.40
N ALA A 174 -15.50 -12.37 1.41
CA ALA A 174 -16.73 -12.60 2.17
C ALA A 174 -18.02 -12.32 1.36
N ASP A 175 -17.95 -11.49 0.32
CA ASP A 175 -19.11 -11.02 -0.45
C ASP A 175 -19.55 -11.99 -1.58
N THR A 176 -18.80 -13.08 -1.84
CA THR A 176 -19.14 -14.05 -2.92
C THR A 176 -20.16 -15.12 -2.51
N ILE A 177 -20.66 -15.12 -1.28
CA ILE A 177 -21.58 -16.15 -0.76
C ILE A 177 -23.07 -15.72 -0.86
N GLU A 178 -23.36 -14.44 -1.13
CA GLU A 178 -24.74 -13.89 -1.12
C GLU A 178 -25.26 -13.43 -2.50
N THR A 179 -25.10 -14.22 -3.55
CA THR A 179 -25.95 -14.09 -4.74
C THR A 179 -26.91 -15.28 -4.83
N PRO A 180 -28.19 -15.14 -4.43
CA PRO A 180 -29.21 -16.12 -4.79
C PRO A 180 -29.51 -16.05 -6.30
N PRO A 181 -30.01 -17.15 -6.89
CA PRO A 181 -30.30 -17.27 -8.32
C PRO A 181 -31.41 -16.33 -8.81
#